data_AF-A0A6A4PHK6-F1
#
_entry.id   AF-A0A6A4PHK6-F1
#
_cell.length_a   1.000
_cell.length_b   1.000
_cell.length_c   1.000
_cell.angle_alpha   90.00
_cell.angle_beta   90.00
_cell.angle_gamma   90.00
#
_symmetry.space_group_name_H-M   'P 1'
#
loop_
_entity.id
_entity.type
_entity.pdbx_description
1 polymer ?
#
loop_
_entity_poly.entity_id
_entity_poly.type
_entity_poly.pdbx_seq_one_letter_code
_entity_poly.pdbx_strand_id
1 'polypeptide(L)' 'MNGIKYAVFTDKSIRLLVKNEYTYNVESGSIRTEIKHRVELLFGVKLIAMNSHRIPV' A
#
# COMPACT_ATOMS: atom_id res chain seq x y z
N MET A 1 6.51 3.40 -14.98
CA MET A 1 7.12 3.22 -13.63
C MET A 1 5.99 3.11 -12.63
N ASN A 2 5.96 2.00 -11.91
CA ASN A 2 4.77 1.49 -11.24
C ASN A 2 4.68 2.14 -9.86
N GLY A 3 3.69 3.00 -9.62
CA GLY A 3 3.55 3.81 -8.39
C GLY A 3 3.52 3.06 -7.05
N ILE A 4 3.63 1.73 -7.04
CA ILE A 4 3.94 0.90 -5.86
C ILE A 4 5.42 0.56 -5.91
N LYS A 5 6.19 1.01 -4.91
CA LYS A 5 7.65 0.84 -4.90
C LYS A 5 8.07 -0.47 -4.24
N TYR A 6 7.95 -0.56 -2.92
CA TYR A 6 8.40 -1.72 -2.15
C TYR A 6 7.55 -1.91 -0.89
N ALA A 7 7.44 -3.16 -0.43
CA ALA A 7 6.80 -3.49 0.84
C ALA A 7 7.63 -2.96 2.01
N VAL A 8 6.95 -2.54 3.07
CA VAL A 8 7.60 -2.07 4.30
C VAL A 8 7.74 -3.22 5.28
N PHE A 9 8.96 -3.52 5.72
CA PHE A 9 9.26 -4.58 6.68
C PHE A 9 9.75 -4.01 8.00
N THR A 10 8.87 -4.04 8.99
CA THR A 10 9.08 -3.63 10.39
C THR A 10 8.33 -4.63 11.26
N ASP A 11 8.65 -4.72 12.57
CA ASP A 11 7.86 -5.55 13.50
C ASP A 11 6.36 -5.27 13.39
N LYS A 12 5.98 -3.98 13.34
CA LYS A 12 4.60 -3.55 13.18
C LYS A 12 3.96 -4.05 11.88
N SER A 13 4.63 -3.89 10.75
CA SER A 13 4.05 -4.30 9.45
C SER A 13 3.97 -5.82 9.31
N ILE A 14 4.88 -6.58 9.93
CA ILE A 14 4.80 -8.04 10.02
C ILE A 14 3.58 -8.46 10.85
N ARG A 15 3.33 -7.81 11.99
CA ARG A 15 2.14 -8.05 12.82
C ARG A 15 0.83 -7.72 12.09
N LEU A 16 0.83 -6.70 11.24
CA LEU A 16 -0.30 -6.34 10.38
C LEU A 16 -0.50 -7.34 9.23
N LEU A 17 0.59 -7.83 8.65
CA LEU A 17 0.57 -8.83 7.59
C LEU A 17 -0.15 -10.12 8.03
N VAL A 18 0.10 -10.58 9.25
CA VAL A 18 -0.60 -11.73 9.85
C VAL A 18 -2.13 -11.49 9.96
N LYS A 19 -2.56 -10.23 10.00
CA LYS A 19 -3.98 -9.81 10.00
C LYS A 19 -4.52 -9.47 8.62
N ASN A 20 -3.79 -9.83 7.56
CA ASN A 20 -4.14 -9.51 6.16
C ASN A 20 -4.15 -8.00 5.85
N GLU A 21 -3.36 -7.21 6.58
CA GLU A 21 -3.11 -5.79 6.31
C GLU A 21 -1.68 -5.61 5.77
N TYR A 22 -1.55 -4.96 4.61
CA TYR A 22 -0.28 -4.82 3.90
C TYR A 22 0.16 -3.36 3.87
N THR A 23 1.47 -3.13 4.01
CA THR A 23 2.06 -1.79 4.01
C THR A 23 3.08 -1.67 2.88
N TYR A 24 2.87 -0.69 2.00
CA TYR A 24 3.74 -0.42 0.84
C TYR A 24 4.12 1.05 0.78
N ASN A 25 5.35 1.32 0.35
CA ASN A 25 5.75 2.65 -0.07
C ASN A 25 5.30 2.90 -1.52
N VAL A 26 4.77 4.09 -1.76
CA VAL A 26 4.26 4.53 -3.06
C VAL A 26 4.94 5.82 -3.50
N GLU A 27 4.76 6.22 -4.75
CA GLU A 27 5.22 7.54 -5.20
C GLU A 27 4.45 8.66 -4.47
N SER A 28 5.16 9.70 -4.01
CA SER A 28 4.60 10.75 -3.15
C SER A 28 3.52 11.61 -3.82
N GLY A 29 3.45 11.58 -5.16
CA GLY A 29 2.42 12.26 -5.95
C GLY A 29 1.21 11.39 -6.30
N SER A 30 1.21 10.11 -5.92
CA SER A 30 0.11 9.21 -6.27
C SER A 30 -1.17 9.50 -5.48
N ILE A 31 -2.31 9.41 -6.17
CA ILE A 31 -3.62 9.57 -5.56
C ILE A 31 -4.15 8.23 -5.03
N ARG A 32 -4.93 8.29 -3.93
CA ARG A 32 -5.46 7.11 -3.23
C ARG A 32 -6.28 6.19 -4.17
N THR A 33 -7.09 6.76 -5.05
CA THR A 33 -7.95 5.99 -5.96
C THR A 33 -7.15 5.23 -7.02
N GLU A 34 -6.10 5.83 -7.55
CA GLU A 34 -5.23 5.20 -8.54
C GLU A 34 -4.46 4.03 -7.92
N ILE A 35 -3.89 4.23 -6.73
CA ILE A 35 -3.21 3.16 -5.99
C ILE A 35 -4.18 2.02 -5.68
N LYS A 36 -5.40 2.33 -5.23
CA LYS A 36 -6.42 1.31 -4.98
C LYS A 36 -6.70 0.48 -6.23
N HIS A 37 -6.99 1.14 -7.35
CA HIS A 37 -7.31 0.46 -8.61
C HIS A 37 -6.14 -0.41 -9.10
N ARG A 38 -4.91 0.10 -9.03
CA ARG A 38 -3.71 -0.66 -9.42
C ARG A 38 -3.48 -1.87 -8.52
N VAL A 39 -3.63 -1.74 -7.20
CA VAL A 39 -3.49 -2.87 -6.26
C VAL A 39 -4.55 -3.94 -6.55
N GLU A 40 -5.80 -3.54 -6.76
CA GLU A 40 -6.89 -4.48 -7.08
C GLU A 40 -6.59 -5.26 -8.37
N LEU A 41 -6.09 -4.58 -9.41
CA LEU A 41 -5.73 -5.22 -10.69
C LEU A 41 -4.49 -6.10 -10.61
N LEU A 42 -3.40 -5.63 -9.99
CA LEU A 42 -2.12 -6.33 -9.95
C LEU A 42 -2.18 -7.63 -9.14
N PHE A 43 -2.92 -7.61 -8.03
CA PHE A 43 -3.01 -8.75 -7.12
C PHE A 43 -4.31 -9.55 -7.29
N GLY A 44 -5.25 -9.09 -8.13
CA GLY A 44 -6.54 -9.75 -8.34
C GLY A 44 -7.40 -9.79 -7.07
N VAL A 45 -7.33 -8.76 -6.23
CA VAL A 45 -8.03 -8.68 -4.93
C VAL A 45 -9.00 -7.51 -4.90
N LYS A 46 -9.95 -7.52 -3.96
CA LYS A 46 -10.79 -6.37 -3.64
C LYS A 46 -10.36 -5.73 -2.34
N LEU A 47 -10.01 -4.44 -2.36
CA LEU A 47 -9.61 -3.71 -1.17
C LEU A 47 -10.85 -3.21 -0.40
N ILE A 48 -10.99 -3.69 0.84
CA ILE A 48 -12.06 -3.29 1.77
C ILE A 48 -11.84 -1.86 2.28
N ALA A 49 -10.61 -1.58 2.74
CA ALA A 49 -10.19 -0.27 3.24
C ALA A 49 -8.76 0.04 2.78
N MET A 50 -8.41 1.33 2.72
CA MET A 50 -7.04 1.75 2.42
C MET A 50 -6.69 3.04 3.15
N ASN A 51 -5.54 3.01 3.84
CA ASN A 51 -4.97 4.14 4.56
C ASN A 51 -3.69 4.61 3.86
N SER A 52 -3.36 5.89 4.02
CA SER A 52 -2.15 6.49 3.47
C SER A 52 -1.60 7.53 4.42
N HIS A 53 -0.28 7.65 4.49
CA HIS A 53 0.40 8.73 5.20
C HIS A 53 1.54 9.25 4.32
N ARG A 54 1.87 10.53 4.47
CA ARG A 54 3.02 11.15 3.82
C ARG A 54 4.06 11.43 4.89
N ILE A 55 5.26 10.90 4.71
CA ILE A 55 6.38 11.17 5.61
C ILE A 55 6.76 12.65 5.45
N PRO A 56 6.90 13.42 6.54
CA PRO A 56 7.42 14.78 6.49
C PRO A 56 8.81 14.80 5.83
N VAL A 57 9.06 15.84 5.04
CA VAL A 57 10.39 16.18 4.55
C VAL A 57 11.04 17.20 5.47
#